data_AF-A0A0L9V1S3-F1
#
_entry.id   AF-A0A0L9V1S3-F1
#
_cell.length_a   1.000
_cell.length_b   1.000
_cell.length_c   1.000
_cell.angle_alpha   90.00
_cell.angle_beta   90.00
_cell.angle_gamma   90.00
#
_symmetry.space_group_name_H-M   'P 1'
#
loop_
_entity.id
_entity.type
_entity.pdbx_description
1 polymer ?
#
loop_
_entity_poly.entity_id
_entity_poly.type
_entity_poly.pdbx_seq_one_letter_code
_entity_poly.pdbx_strand_id
1 'polypeptide(L)'
;MRNSLDMMRRERTLLVVLLLILFHHISATKQHLCPPSSCGYITHITYPFRLQADPENCGDERYELGCENNVTVLYLNSTQYHVQAINYHNYTVRVVDPALQHHNCSSLPLRSLSRSNFSDTYTYSTDPYQAGLDPDCNWEYLSFEHIVFLNCNHSVRENGKYVESGECVKWDSKGYAYAVGGDLKAEDLEVGCYMKLVAPTSFRTFNKHSYAAIHRALAYGFEISWINLACQNHCPHEFCYFNSSSQTLVCDPFGASYIINFVYFSC
;
A
#
# COMPACT_ATOMS: atom_id res chain seq x y z
N MET A 1 19.77 -69.74 12.19
CA MET A 1 20.02 -68.57 13.07
C MET A 1 20.53 -67.33 12.33
N ARG A 2 21.43 -67.44 11.35
CA ARG A 2 21.95 -66.28 10.58
C ARG A 2 20.89 -65.50 9.78
N ASN A 3 19.93 -66.19 9.15
CA ASN A 3 18.84 -65.54 8.40
C ASN A 3 17.83 -64.76 9.27
N SER A 4 17.71 -65.10 10.55
CA SER A 4 16.79 -64.42 11.48
C SER A 4 17.38 -63.11 12.03
N LEU A 5 18.70 -63.06 12.21
CA LEU A 5 19.41 -61.84 12.62
C LEU A 5 19.41 -60.77 11.51
N ASP A 6 19.60 -61.17 10.24
CA ASP A 6 19.56 -60.25 9.10
C ASP A 6 18.15 -59.70 8.81
N MET A 7 17.12 -60.52 9.04
CA MET A 7 15.72 -60.09 8.94
C MET A 7 15.37 -59.04 10.00
N MET A 8 15.77 -59.26 11.26
CA MET A 8 15.59 -58.28 12.34
C MET A 8 16.41 -57.00 12.13
N ARG A 9 17.57 -57.09 11.48
CA ARG A 9 18.40 -55.92 11.12
C ARG A 9 17.73 -55.07 10.05
N ARG A 10 17.14 -55.71 9.03
CA ARG A 10 16.42 -55.04 7.93
C ARG A 10 15.15 -54.33 8.41
N GLU A 11 14.39 -54.94 9.30
CA GLU A 11 13.20 -54.33 9.91
C GLU A 11 13.54 -53.10 10.76
N ARG A 12 14.64 -53.16 11.54
CA ARG A 12 15.15 -52.01 12.30
C ARG A 12 15.60 -50.87 11.40
N THR A 13 16.27 -51.16 10.29
CA THR A 13 16.68 -50.12 9.32
C THR A 13 15.45 -49.48 8.65
N LEU A 14 14.44 -50.27 8.29
CA LEU A 14 13.18 -49.76 7.72
C LEU A 14 12.42 -48.87 8.72
N LEU A 15 12.35 -49.26 9.99
CA LEU A 15 11.76 -48.44 11.06
C LEU A 15 12.50 -47.12 11.24
N VAL A 16 13.84 -47.12 11.24
CA VAL A 16 14.63 -45.88 11.35
C VAL A 16 14.41 -44.97 10.14
N VAL A 17 14.38 -45.52 8.92
CA VAL A 17 14.11 -44.75 7.71
C VAL A 17 12.70 -44.17 7.72
N LEU A 18 11.70 -44.95 8.13
CA LEU A 18 10.32 -44.48 8.26
C LEU A 18 10.19 -43.36 9.31
N LEU A 19 10.89 -43.49 10.45
CA LEU A 19 10.94 -42.47 11.49
C LEU A 19 11.63 -41.19 11.00
N LEU A 20 12.72 -41.29 10.22
CA LEU A 20 13.40 -40.14 9.62
C LEU A 20 12.52 -39.44 8.58
N ILE A 21 11.80 -40.20 7.75
CA ILE A 21 10.83 -39.68 6.78
C ILE A 21 9.67 -38.97 7.50
N LEU A 22 9.10 -39.58 8.55
CA LEU A 22 8.06 -38.97 9.37
C LEU A 22 8.57 -37.70 10.07
N PHE A 23 9.80 -37.69 10.58
CA PHE A 23 10.42 -36.48 11.16
C PHE A 23 10.62 -35.38 10.12
N HIS A 24 11.04 -35.73 8.90
CA HIS A 24 11.13 -34.79 7.78
C HIS A 24 9.76 -34.23 7.40
N HIS A 25 8.71 -35.07 7.34
CA HIS A 25 7.36 -34.62 7.04
C HIS A 25 6.76 -33.75 8.16
N ILE A 26 7.02 -34.07 9.43
CA ILE A 26 6.59 -33.26 10.59
C ILE A 26 7.34 -31.92 10.63
N SER A 27 8.63 -31.90 10.26
CA SER A 27 9.41 -30.67 10.17
C SER A 27 8.98 -29.82 8.97
N ALA A 28 8.69 -30.42 7.83
CA ALA A 28 8.18 -29.73 6.64
C ALA A 28 6.77 -29.15 6.85
N THR A 29 5.90 -29.85 7.59
CA THR A 29 4.56 -29.33 7.94
C THR A 29 4.59 -28.21 8.97
N LYS A 30 5.66 -28.09 9.77
CA LYS A 30 5.88 -26.94 10.67
C LYS A 30 6.50 -25.71 9.99
N GLN A 31 7.04 -25.83 8.77
CA GLN A 31 7.73 -24.73 8.08
C GLN A 31 6.78 -23.64 7.54
N HIS A 32 5.45 -23.85 7.56
CA HIS A 32 4.48 -22.94 6.94
C HIS A 32 3.55 -22.21 7.91
N LEU A 33 3.62 -22.46 9.22
CA LEU A 33 2.82 -21.71 10.20
C LEU A 33 3.70 -20.65 10.87
N CYS A 34 3.77 -19.48 10.25
CA CYS A 34 4.33 -18.29 10.86
C CYS A 34 3.30 -17.72 11.85
N PRO A 35 3.59 -17.68 13.15
CA PRO A 35 2.71 -16.99 14.08
C PRO A 35 2.63 -15.51 13.73
N PRO A 36 1.50 -14.84 13.98
CA PRO A 36 1.39 -13.40 13.75
C PRO A 36 2.36 -12.65 14.67
N SER A 37 3.05 -11.68 14.10
CA SER A 37 3.91 -10.73 14.80
C SER A 37 3.15 -9.45 15.16
N SER A 38 3.74 -8.62 16.02
CA SER A 38 3.11 -7.36 16.46
C SER A 38 4.14 -6.28 16.75
N CYS A 39 3.76 -5.03 16.53
CA CYS A 39 4.53 -3.85 16.91
C CYS A 39 3.60 -2.66 17.17
N GLY A 40 3.67 -2.08 18.36
CA GLY A 40 2.77 -0.99 18.74
C GLY A 40 1.31 -1.40 18.73
N TYR A 41 0.49 -0.60 18.04
CA TYR A 41 -0.94 -0.86 17.88
C TYR A 41 -1.28 -1.83 16.73
N ILE A 42 -0.30 -2.19 15.90
CA ILE A 42 -0.47 -3.23 14.86
C ILE A 42 -0.19 -4.58 15.50
N THR A 43 -1.25 -5.31 15.85
CA THR A 43 -1.16 -6.54 16.65
C THR A 43 -1.18 -7.84 15.83
N HIS A 44 -1.51 -7.75 14.53
CA HIS A 44 -1.64 -8.89 13.63
C HIS A 44 -0.87 -8.63 12.34
N ILE A 45 0.45 -8.79 12.41
CA ILE A 45 1.36 -8.75 11.26
C ILE A 45 1.52 -10.19 10.78
N THR A 46 1.05 -10.48 9.58
CA THR A 46 1.10 -11.79 8.94
C THR A 46 1.49 -11.63 7.48
N TYR A 47 1.76 -12.76 6.81
CA TYR A 47 2.05 -12.78 5.37
C TYR A 47 1.08 -11.87 4.58
N PRO A 48 1.58 -10.99 3.68
CA PRO A 48 2.97 -10.95 3.21
C PRO A 48 3.93 -10.16 4.10
N PHE A 49 3.43 -9.38 5.06
CA PHE A 49 4.26 -8.56 5.92
C PHE A 49 5.10 -9.39 6.89
N ARG A 50 6.28 -8.87 7.21
CA ARG A 50 7.17 -9.39 8.25
C ARG A 50 7.84 -8.25 8.99
N LEU A 51 8.26 -8.50 10.21
CA LEU A 51 9.23 -7.67 10.92
C LEU A 51 10.65 -8.20 10.66
N GLN A 52 11.66 -7.35 10.80
CA GLN A 52 13.06 -7.75 10.69
C GLN A 52 13.44 -8.88 11.67
N ALA A 53 12.78 -8.94 12.82
CA ALA A 53 13.00 -9.96 13.84
C ALA A 53 12.26 -11.30 13.56
N ASP A 54 11.40 -11.34 12.54
CA ASP A 54 10.70 -12.58 12.17
C ASP A 54 11.66 -13.59 11.53
N PRO A 55 11.40 -14.91 11.68
CA PRO A 55 12.21 -15.93 11.02
C PRO A 55 12.29 -15.71 9.50
N GLU A 56 13.43 -16.07 8.89
CA GLU A 56 13.66 -15.86 7.45
C GLU A 56 12.59 -16.48 6.55
N ASN A 57 11.99 -17.59 6.96
CA ASN A 57 10.92 -18.28 6.24
C ASN A 57 9.52 -17.67 6.44
N CYS A 58 9.40 -16.53 7.12
CA CYS A 58 8.14 -15.87 7.43
C CYS A 58 7.99 -14.52 6.74
N GLY A 59 6.87 -14.35 6.05
CA GLY A 59 6.58 -13.18 5.22
C GLY A 59 7.44 -13.10 3.96
N ASP A 60 7.29 -12.00 3.24
CA ASP A 60 8.03 -11.69 2.02
C ASP A 60 8.94 -10.48 2.29
N GLU A 61 10.22 -10.59 1.93
CA GLU A 61 11.24 -9.55 2.17
C GLU A 61 10.87 -8.19 1.54
N ARG A 62 10.09 -8.20 0.46
CA ARG A 62 9.61 -6.96 -0.19
C ARG A 62 8.59 -6.19 0.65
N TYR A 63 8.00 -6.84 1.65
CA TYR A 63 6.96 -6.29 2.54
C TYR A 63 7.45 -6.21 3.99
N GLU A 64 8.76 -6.02 4.19
CA GLU A 64 9.33 -5.83 5.52
C GLU A 64 8.88 -4.51 6.16
N LEU A 65 8.46 -4.61 7.42
CA LEU A 65 8.07 -3.50 8.29
C LEU A 65 9.14 -3.28 9.36
N GLY A 66 9.44 -2.02 9.62
CA GLY A 66 10.23 -1.60 10.78
C GLY A 66 9.38 -1.55 12.05
N CYS A 67 10.03 -1.70 13.20
CA CYS A 67 9.43 -1.45 14.50
C CYS A 67 10.33 -0.52 15.31
N GLU A 68 10.04 0.78 15.28
CA GLU A 68 10.84 1.81 15.92
C GLU A 68 10.08 2.40 17.10
N ASN A 69 10.65 2.34 18.31
CA ASN A 69 10.02 2.89 19.53
C ASN A 69 8.56 2.46 19.73
N ASN A 70 8.26 1.18 19.45
CA ASN A 70 6.91 0.61 19.50
C ASN A 70 5.93 1.24 18.48
N VAL A 71 6.44 1.73 17.34
CA VAL A 71 5.67 2.21 16.19
C VAL A 71 6.02 1.36 14.98
N THR A 72 4.99 0.81 14.30
CA THR A 72 5.18 0.09 13.04
C THR A 72 5.46 1.09 11.92
N VAL A 73 6.54 0.83 11.18
CA VAL A 73 7.08 1.71 10.15
C VAL A 73 7.12 0.98 8.82
N LEU A 74 6.76 1.69 7.75
CA LEU A 74 6.89 1.22 6.38
C LEU A 74 7.72 2.22 5.59
N TYR A 75 8.67 1.72 4.79
CA TYR A 75 9.53 2.56 3.96
C TYR A 75 9.08 2.51 2.51
N LEU A 76 8.71 3.65 1.94
CA LEU A 76 8.43 3.82 0.51
C LEU A 76 9.51 4.69 -0.10
N ASN A 77 10.25 4.17 -1.09
CA ASN A 77 11.31 4.94 -1.77
C ASN A 77 12.26 5.64 -0.78
N SER A 78 12.74 4.90 0.22
CA SER A 78 13.60 5.40 1.32
C SER A 78 12.97 6.52 2.17
N THR A 79 11.65 6.66 2.15
CA THR A 79 10.89 7.59 2.98
C THR A 79 10.09 6.82 4.01
N GLN A 80 10.20 7.26 5.26
CA GLN A 80 9.55 6.62 6.40
C GLN A 80 8.09 7.05 6.51
N TYR A 81 7.18 6.09 6.68
CA TYR A 81 5.78 6.32 7.00
C TYR A 81 5.36 5.48 8.21
N HIS A 82 4.46 6.01 9.04
CA HIS A 82 3.88 5.27 10.16
C HIS A 82 2.67 4.46 9.66
N VAL A 83 2.66 3.15 9.94
CA VAL A 83 1.58 2.26 9.52
C VAL A 83 0.40 2.37 10.48
N GLN A 84 -0.71 2.91 9.99
CA GLN A 84 -1.93 3.15 10.75
C GLN A 84 -2.91 1.96 10.75
N ALA A 85 -2.93 1.17 9.68
CA ALA A 85 -3.74 -0.04 9.59
C ALA A 85 -3.24 -0.94 8.46
N ILE A 86 -3.40 -2.26 8.63
CA ILE A 86 -3.21 -3.25 7.58
C ILE A 86 -4.56 -3.94 7.37
N ASN A 87 -5.08 -3.91 6.15
CA ASN A 87 -6.34 -4.53 5.78
C ASN A 87 -6.07 -5.71 4.83
N TYR A 88 -6.10 -6.92 5.37
CA TYR A 88 -5.90 -8.16 4.60
C TYR A 88 -7.09 -8.54 3.71
N HIS A 89 -8.28 -8.00 3.95
CA HIS A 89 -9.45 -8.26 3.11
C HIS A 89 -9.38 -7.50 1.78
N ASN A 90 -8.93 -6.24 1.84
CA ASN A 90 -8.86 -5.37 0.65
C ASN A 90 -7.43 -5.21 0.12
N TYR A 91 -6.46 -5.89 0.73
CA TYR A 91 -5.04 -5.84 0.36
C TYR A 91 -4.46 -4.42 0.38
N THR A 92 -4.80 -3.63 1.41
CA THR A 92 -4.34 -2.24 1.57
C THR A 92 -3.66 -1.99 2.91
N VAL A 93 -2.60 -1.17 2.90
CA VAL A 93 -1.94 -0.67 4.10
C VAL A 93 -2.15 0.83 4.12
N ARG A 94 -2.74 1.32 5.22
CA ARG A 94 -2.90 2.75 5.46
C ARG A 94 -1.69 3.26 6.21
N VAL A 95 -1.03 4.26 5.66
CA VAL A 95 0.15 4.89 6.25
C VAL A 95 -0.04 6.39 6.36
N VAL A 96 0.69 7.04 7.27
CA VAL A 96 0.69 8.50 7.43
C VAL A 96 2.12 9.01 7.47
N ASP A 97 2.34 10.19 6.88
CA ASP A 97 3.63 10.87 6.99
C ASP A 97 3.87 11.27 8.47
N PRO A 98 5.00 10.87 9.08
CA PRO A 98 5.27 11.13 10.49
C PRO A 98 5.36 12.62 10.85
N ALA A 99 5.56 13.51 9.87
CA ALA A 99 5.55 14.95 10.11
C ALA A 99 4.14 15.52 10.35
N LEU A 100 3.09 14.83 9.92
CA LEU A 100 1.70 15.29 10.10
C LEU A 100 1.24 15.09 11.54
N GLN A 101 0.77 16.19 12.16
CA GLN A 101 0.36 16.23 13.56
C GLN A 101 -1.08 16.74 13.68
N HIS A 102 -1.97 15.96 14.30
CA HIS A 102 -3.42 16.21 14.33
C HIS A 102 -3.84 17.58 14.89
N HIS A 103 -3.04 18.20 15.75
CA HIS A 103 -3.34 19.49 16.41
C HIS A 103 -2.46 20.64 15.92
N ASN A 104 -1.68 20.43 14.86
CA ASN A 104 -0.78 21.44 14.33
C ASN A 104 -1.06 21.60 12.83
N CYS A 105 -1.88 22.59 12.49
CA CYS A 105 -2.30 22.82 11.10
C CYS A 105 -1.14 23.25 10.17
N SER A 106 -0.01 23.66 10.74
CA SER A 106 1.23 23.98 10.03
C SER A 106 2.11 22.77 9.73
N SER A 107 1.76 21.60 10.29
CA SER A 107 2.45 20.36 9.93
C SER A 107 2.11 19.97 8.50
N LEU A 108 3.14 19.72 7.71
CA LEU A 108 3.04 19.35 6.30
C LEU A 108 3.84 18.07 6.06
N PRO A 109 3.45 17.28 5.05
CA PRO A 109 4.24 16.13 4.59
C PRO A 109 5.67 16.54 4.25
N LEU A 110 6.64 15.67 4.54
CA LEU A 110 8.06 15.93 4.32
C LEU A 110 8.43 15.94 2.84
N ARG A 111 7.72 15.16 2.03
CA ARG A 111 8.00 14.97 0.61
C ARG A 111 6.71 14.93 -0.20
N SER A 112 6.82 15.39 -1.45
CA SER A 112 5.73 15.26 -2.40
C SER A 112 5.56 13.80 -2.79
N LEU A 113 4.33 13.31 -2.75
CA LEU A 113 3.97 11.96 -3.14
C LEU A 113 2.69 12.01 -3.98
N SER A 114 2.73 11.42 -5.16
CA SER A 114 1.60 11.36 -6.09
C SER A 114 1.51 9.98 -6.74
N ARG A 115 0.48 9.76 -7.56
CA ARG A 115 0.31 8.53 -8.34
C ARG A 115 1.57 8.11 -9.12
N SER A 116 2.34 9.06 -9.66
CA SER A 116 3.54 8.72 -10.46
C SER A 116 4.64 8.06 -9.65
N ASN A 117 4.61 8.17 -8.31
CA ASN A 117 5.54 7.45 -7.45
C ASN A 117 5.23 5.94 -7.33
N PHE A 118 4.06 5.52 -7.82
CA PHE A 118 3.57 4.13 -7.76
C PHE A 118 3.23 3.58 -9.16
N SER A 119 3.59 4.31 -10.22
CA SER A 119 3.29 3.95 -11.60
C SER A 119 4.52 4.24 -12.45
N ASP A 120 5.30 3.21 -12.75
CA ASP A 120 6.28 3.28 -13.83
C ASP A 120 5.56 2.88 -15.13
N THR A 121 5.46 3.84 -16.05
CA THR A 121 4.77 3.67 -17.33
C THR A 121 5.60 2.87 -18.34
N TYR A 122 6.86 2.54 -18.01
CA TYR A 122 7.81 1.95 -18.94
C TYR A 122 8.39 0.61 -18.49
N THR A 123 8.19 0.20 -17.24
CA THR A 123 8.69 -1.08 -16.74
C THR A 123 7.55 -1.89 -16.12
N TYR A 124 7.57 -3.20 -16.34
CA TYR A 124 6.77 -4.15 -15.56
C TYR A 124 7.19 -3.97 -14.09
N SER A 125 6.46 -3.12 -13.37
CA SER A 125 6.86 -2.59 -12.07
C SER A 125 7.19 -3.70 -11.09
N THR A 126 8.39 -3.61 -10.50
CA THR A 126 8.85 -4.42 -9.37
C THR A 126 8.46 -3.80 -8.02
N ASP A 127 7.68 -2.71 -8.00
CA ASP A 127 7.28 -2.06 -6.74
C ASP A 127 6.29 -2.96 -5.98
N PRO A 128 6.56 -3.31 -4.72
CA PRO A 128 5.64 -4.11 -3.90
C PRO A 128 4.29 -3.43 -3.67
N TYR A 129 4.20 -2.10 -3.83
CA TYR A 129 2.99 -1.34 -3.59
C TYR A 129 2.53 -0.55 -4.81
N GLN A 130 1.21 -0.44 -4.98
CA GLN A 130 0.58 0.35 -6.02
C GLN A 130 -0.48 1.30 -5.48
N ALA A 131 -0.76 2.36 -6.23
CA ALA A 131 -1.72 3.39 -5.86
C ALA A 131 -3.19 3.01 -6.11
N GLY A 132 -3.47 1.93 -6.86
CA GLY A 132 -4.82 1.48 -7.18
C GLY A 132 -5.10 0.03 -6.80
N LEU A 133 -6.36 -0.39 -6.96
CA LEU A 133 -6.82 -1.77 -6.68
C LEU A 133 -6.92 -2.64 -7.94
N ASP A 134 -6.68 -2.07 -9.11
CA ASP A 134 -6.59 -2.82 -10.36
C ASP A 134 -5.10 -2.89 -10.76
N PRO A 135 -4.47 -4.08 -10.73
CA PRO A 135 -3.07 -4.24 -11.09
C PRO A 135 -2.80 -4.00 -12.59
N ASP A 136 -3.83 -4.09 -13.43
CA ASP A 136 -3.71 -4.02 -14.89
C ASP A 136 -4.24 -2.68 -15.45
N CYS A 137 -5.22 -2.04 -14.79
CA CYS A 137 -5.81 -0.75 -15.16
C CYS A 137 -5.67 0.28 -14.02
N ASN A 138 -4.44 0.75 -13.74
CA ASN A 138 -4.15 1.74 -12.69
C ASN A 138 -4.73 3.17 -12.96
N TRP A 139 -5.59 3.36 -13.96
CA TRP A 139 -6.00 4.70 -14.41
C TRP A 139 -7.27 5.24 -13.74
N GLU A 140 -8.25 4.41 -13.37
CA GLU A 140 -9.56 4.89 -12.89
C GLU A 140 -9.83 4.76 -11.38
N TYR A 141 -9.15 3.86 -10.66
CA TYR A 141 -9.46 3.59 -9.24
C TYR A 141 -8.24 3.69 -8.33
N LEU A 142 -7.79 4.91 -8.06
CA LEU A 142 -6.81 5.17 -7.01
C LEU A 142 -7.39 4.88 -5.63
N SER A 143 -6.56 4.37 -4.72
CA SER A 143 -6.87 4.14 -3.31
C SER A 143 -6.87 5.45 -2.49
N PHE A 144 -6.32 6.53 -3.04
CA PHE A 144 -6.26 7.86 -2.43
C PHE A 144 -6.64 8.97 -3.40
N GLU A 145 -7.03 10.12 -2.83
CA GLU A 145 -7.12 11.41 -3.52
C GLU A 145 -5.86 12.25 -3.27
N HIS A 146 -5.61 13.24 -4.11
CA HIS A 146 -4.51 14.18 -3.96
C HIS A 146 -4.95 15.46 -3.24
N ILE A 147 -4.07 16.01 -2.42
CA ILE A 147 -4.11 17.40 -1.96
C ILE A 147 -2.93 18.12 -2.62
N VAL A 148 -3.22 19.19 -3.34
CA VAL A 148 -2.21 20.00 -4.03
C VAL A 148 -2.03 21.31 -3.27
N PHE A 149 -0.83 21.54 -2.76
CA PHE A 149 -0.46 22.82 -2.16
C PHE A 149 0.20 23.72 -3.19
N LEU A 150 -0.23 24.98 -3.19
CA LEU A 150 0.18 26.00 -4.13
C LEU A 150 0.70 27.22 -3.39
N ASN A 151 1.62 27.94 -4.03
CA ASN A 151 1.95 29.30 -3.66
C ASN A 151 1.63 30.22 -4.83
N CYS A 152 0.91 31.30 -4.58
CA CYS A 152 0.51 32.27 -5.58
C CYS A 152 1.11 33.64 -5.27
N ASN A 153 1.42 34.41 -6.32
CA ASN A 153 1.88 35.80 -6.18
C ASN A 153 0.73 36.81 -5.96
N HIS A 154 -0.52 36.34 -6.01
CA HIS A 154 -1.71 37.15 -5.78
C HIS A 154 -2.83 36.32 -5.12
N SER A 155 -3.87 37.01 -4.63
CA SER A 155 -5.03 36.39 -4.02
C SER A 155 -5.96 35.81 -5.09
N VAL A 156 -6.24 34.51 -5.02
CA VAL A 156 -7.23 33.81 -5.83
C VAL A 156 -8.57 33.83 -5.10
N ARG A 157 -9.58 34.51 -5.66
CA ARG A 157 -10.91 34.67 -5.03
C ARG A 157 -12.05 34.05 -5.81
N GLU A 158 -11.93 34.00 -7.13
CA GLU A 158 -13.02 33.57 -8.02
C GLU A 158 -13.04 32.04 -8.20
N ASN A 159 -11.90 31.38 -7.96
CA ASN A 159 -11.77 29.94 -8.12
C ASN A 159 -12.05 29.21 -6.79
N GLY A 160 -13.27 28.68 -6.65
CA GLY A 160 -13.72 27.97 -5.44
C GLY A 160 -12.98 26.66 -5.12
N LYS A 161 -12.05 26.21 -5.98
CA LYS A 161 -11.17 25.06 -5.70
C LYS A 161 -10.03 25.42 -4.76
N TYR A 162 -9.61 26.69 -4.74
CA TYR A 162 -8.45 27.17 -3.98
C TYR A 162 -8.87 27.50 -2.56
N VAL A 163 -8.44 26.69 -1.60
CA VAL A 163 -8.70 26.93 -0.18
C VAL A 163 -7.51 27.63 0.44
N GLU A 164 -7.72 28.85 0.93
CA GLU A 164 -6.68 29.60 1.63
C GLU A 164 -6.28 28.87 2.91
N SER A 165 -4.98 28.63 3.09
CA SER A 165 -4.46 27.97 4.30
C SER A 165 -4.35 28.93 5.49
N GLY A 166 -4.55 30.23 5.28
CA GLY A 166 -4.38 31.27 6.28
C GLY A 166 -2.98 31.25 6.89
N GLU A 167 -2.90 31.35 8.21
CA GLU A 167 -1.62 31.36 8.93
C GLU A 167 -0.95 29.98 9.04
N CYS A 168 -1.65 28.90 8.69
CA CYS A 168 -1.15 27.54 8.86
C CYS A 168 0.04 27.25 7.95
N VAL A 169 -0.01 27.65 6.68
CA VAL A 169 1.07 27.39 5.71
C VAL A 169 1.68 28.70 5.26
N LYS A 170 3.01 28.81 5.41
CA LYS A 170 3.80 29.95 4.94
C LYS A 170 5.02 29.42 4.20
N TRP A 171 4.95 29.43 2.87
CA TRP A 171 6.07 29.02 2.03
C TRP A 171 7.16 30.08 1.97
N ASP A 172 6.75 31.31 1.65
CA ASP A 172 7.58 32.48 1.43
C ASP A 172 6.91 33.69 2.10
N SER A 173 7.68 34.71 2.50
CA SER A 173 7.15 35.88 3.23
C SER A 173 6.17 36.77 2.46
N LYS A 174 6.02 36.55 1.14
CA LYS A 174 5.24 37.42 0.23
C LYS A 174 4.20 36.69 -0.62
N GLY A 175 4.00 35.38 -0.40
CA GLY A 175 3.08 34.57 -1.20
C GLY A 175 1.76 34.25 -0.50
N TYR A 176 0.76 33.88 -1.30
CA TYR A 176 -0.53 33.38 -0.82
C TYR A 176 -0.53 31.85 -0.93
N ALA A 177 -0.67 31.18 0.21
CA ALA A 177 -0.66 29.72 0.28
C ALA A 177 -2.08 29.16 0.16
N TYR A 178 -2.24 28.18 -0.72
CA TYR A 178 -3.50 27.51 -1.00
C TYR A 178 -3.35 26.01 -0.95
N ALA A 179 -4.44 25.32 -0.63
CA ALA A 179 -4.60 23.89 -0.80
C ALA A 179 -5.82 23.59 -1.69
N VAL A 180 -5.68 22.63 -2.59
CA VAL A 180 -6.76 22.14 -3.44
C VAL A 180 -6.97 20.66 -3.13
N GLY A 181 -8.21 20.28 -2.83
CA GLY A 181 -8.57 18.89 -2.61
C GLY A 181 -9.06 18.20 -3.89
N GLY A 182 -8.42 17.10 -4.26
CA GLY A 182 -8.65 16.36 -5.49
C GLY A 182 -7.69 16.75 -6.62
N ASP A 183 -8.00 16.28 -7.82
CA ASP A 183 -7.16 16.53 -8.98
C ASP A 183 -7.25 17.99 -9.45
N LEU A 184 -6.09 18.60 -9.69
CA LEU A 184 -5.95 19.93 -10.27
C LEU A 184 -5.57 19.79 -11.74
N LYS A 185 -6.48 20.12 -12.65
CA LYS A 185 -6.19 20.12 -14.08
C LYS A 185 -5.30 21.31 -14.44
N ALA A 186 -4.56 21.18 -15.54
CA ALA A 186 -3.74 22.29 -16.04
C ALA A 186 -4.57 23.54 -16.36
N GLU A 187 -5.82 23.38 -16.82
CA GLU A 187 -6.76 24.49 -17.07
C GLU A 187 -7.23 25.21 -15.79
N ASP A 188 -7.16 24.54 -14.64
CA ASP A 188 -7.55 25.10 -13.33
C ASP A 188 -6.39 25.80 -12.62
N LEU A 189 -5.17 25.71 -13.17
CA LEU A 189 -4.00 26.34 -12.58
C LEU A 189 -4.00 27.85 -12.89
N GLU A 190 -4.21 28.66 -11.85
CA GLU A 190 -4.23 30.12 -11.98
C GLU A 190 -2.83 30.65 -12.33
N VAL A 191 -2.79 31.66 -13.19
CA VAL A 191 -1.54 32.30 -13.61
C VAL A 191 -0.79 32.83 -12.39
N GLY A 192 0.52 32.64 -12.29
CA GLY A 192 1.29 33.13 -11.13
C GLY A 192 1.12 32.29 -9.84
N CYS A 193 0.37 31.19 -9.89
CA CYS A 193 0.41 30.11 -8.91
C CYS A 193 1.35 29.00 -9.36
N TYR A 194 2.06 28.39 -8.41
CA TYR A 194 2.95 27.27 -8.68
C TYR A 194 2.85 26.23 -7.56
N MET A 195 2.97 24.97 -7.97
CA MET A 195 2.84 23.81 -7.10
C MET A 195 4.05 23.72 -6.17
N LYS A 196 3.79 23.52 -4.87
CA LYS A 196 4.83 23.35 -3.84
C LYS A 196 4.91 21.92 -3.33
N LEU A 197 3.76 21.26 -3.16
CA LEU A 197 3.67 19.93 -2.58
C LEU A 197 2.40 19.22 -3.07
N VAL A 198 2.51 17.92 -3.34
CA VAL A 198 1.36 17.03 -3.52
C VAL A 198 1.39 15.97 -2.43
N ALA A 199 0.25 15.71 -1.82
CA ALA A 199 0.14 14.76 -0.74
C ALA A 199 -1.14 13.92 -0.85
N PRO A 200 -1.08 12.60 -0.65
CA PRO A 200 -2.25 11.74 -0.76
C PRO A 200 -3.06 11.71 0.54
N THR A 201 -4.36 11.45 0.41
CA THR A 201 -5.27 11.10 1.51
C THR A 201 -6.29 10.06 1.03
N SER A 202 -6.53 9.01 1.83
CA SER A 202 -7.62 8.07 1.58
C SER A 202 -8.91 8.43 2.29
N PHE A 203 -8.92 9.50 3.07
CA PHE A 203 -10.15 10.08 3.59
C PHE A 203 -10.82 10.90 2.48
N ARG A 204 -11.85 10.37 1.82
CA ARG A 204 -12.51 10.99 0.64
C ARG A 204 -13.69 11.89 0.96
N THR A 205 -14.33 11.67 2.10
CA THR A 205 -15.58 12.36 2.50
C THR A 205 -15.34 13.65 3.29
N PHE A 206 -14.17 14.28 3.13
CA PHE A 206 -13.84 15.53 3.81
C PHE A 206 -14.39 16.75 3.07
N ASN A 207 -14.55 17.84 3.82
CA ASN A 207 -14.89 19.12 3.24
C ASN A 207 -13.68 19.71 2.49
N LYS A 208 -13.73 19.68 1.16
CA LYS A 208 -12.69 20.22 0.26
C LYS A 208 -12.59 21.75 0.25
N HIS A 209 -13.47 22.46 0.95
CA HIS A 209 -13.49 23.93 1.04
C HIS A 209 -12.99 24.45 2.40
N SER A 210 -12.45 23.60 3.26
CA SER A 210 -11.92 23.99 4.57
C SER A 210 -10.52 23.45 4.76
N TYR A 211 -9.55 24.35 4.99
CA TYR A 211 -8.16 23.94 5.22
C TYR A 211 -8.02 23.01 6.42
N ALA A 212 -8.78 23.25 7.50
CA ALA A 212 -8.79 22.38 8.67
C ALA A 212 -9.30 20.96 8.34
N ALA A 213 -10.27 20.83 7.44
CA ALA A 213 -10.75 19.53 6.99
C ALA A 213 -9.76 18.84 6.04
N ILE A 214 -9.13 19.58 5.13
CA ILE A 214 -8.02 19.10 4.29
C ILE A 214 -6.87 18.58 5.15
N HIS A 215 -6.43 19.35 6.14
CA HIS A 215 -5.34 18.98 7.04
C HIS A 215 -5.68 17.73 7.87
N ARG A 216 -6.92 17.63 8.37
CA ARG A 216 -7.39 16.42 9.05
C ARG A 216 -7.39 15.21 8.12
N ALA A 217 -7.76 15.39 6.85
CA ALA A 217 -7.72 14.32 5.85
C ALA A 217 -6.27 13.84 5.62
N LEU A 218 -5.30 14.76 5.52
CA LEU A 218 -3.88 14.40 5.45
C LEU A 218 -3.43 13.61 6.68
N ALA A 219 -3.79 14.07 7.88
CA ALA A 219 -3.44 13.39 9.13
C ALA A 219 -4.11 12.00 9.30
N TYR A 220 -5.17 11.70 8.54
CA TYR A 220 -5.74 10.35 8.46
C TYR A 220 -4.83 9.38 7.70
N GLY A 221 -4.02 9.90 6.77
CA GLY A 221 -3.11 9.13 5.93
C GLY A 221 -3.75 8.64 4.64
N PHE A 222 -3.04 7.74 3.95
CA PHE A 222 -3.40 7.22 2.64
C PHE A 222 -3.14 5.71 2.56
N GLU A 223 -3.91 5.05 1.72
CA GLU A 223 -3.86 3.62 1.47
C GLU A 223 -3.07 3.32 0.20
N ILE A 224 -2.14 2.39 0.31
CA ILE A 224 -1.44 1.78 -0.83
C ILE A 224 -1.75 0.29 -0.83
N SER A 225 -1.73 -0.34 -1.99
CA SER A 225 -2.17 -1.72 -2.15
C SER A 225 -1.02 -2.66 -2.46
N TRP A 226 -1.04 -3.87 -1.90
CA TRP A 226 -0.19 -5.00 -2.31
C TRP A 226 -0.96 -6.05 -3.11
N ILE A 227 -2.10 -5.66 -3.69
CA ILE A 227 -2.98 -6.57 -4.42
C ILE A 227 -2.28 -7.31 -5.55
N ASN A 228 -1.23 -6.74 -6.15
CA ASN A 228 -0.45 -7.41 -7.18
C ASN A 228 0.11 -8.75 -6.67
N LEU A 229 0.72 -8.79 -5.48
CA LEU A 229 1.17 -10.05 -4.88
C LEU A 229 0.01 -10.99 -4.57
N ALA A 230 -1.10 -10.46 -4.08
CA ALA A 230 -2.28 -11.28 -3.79
C ALA A 230 -2.84 -11.93 -5.07
N CYS A 231 -2.86 -11.19 -6.17
CA CYS A 231 -3.23 -11.65 -7.51
C CYS A 231 -2.24 -12.66 -8.07
N GLN A 232 -0.92 -12.43 -7.97
CA GLN A 232 0.10 -13.39 -8.38
C GLN A 232 -0.07 -14.74 -7.67
N ASN A 233 -0.43 -14.71 -6.38
CA ASN A 233 -0.64 -15.91 -5.60
C ASN A 233 -1.98 -16.61 -5.89
N HIS A 234 -3.05 -15.84 -6.16
CA HIS A 234 -4.40 -16.38 -6.37
C HIS A 234 -4.66 -16.79 -7.82
N CYS A 235 -4.15 -16.01 -8.78
CA CYS A 235 -4.38 -16.10 -10.21
C CYS A 235 -3.04 -16.07 -10.98
N PRO A 236 -2.15 -17.09 -10.83
CA PRO A 236 -0.77 -17.03 -11.33
C PRO A 236 -0.61 -16.88 -12.86
N HIS A 237 -1.68 -17.08 -13.64
CA HIS A 237 -1.65 -17.05 -15.10
C HIS A 237 -2.87 -16.35 -15.73
N GLU A 238 -3.66 -15.63 -14.94
CA GLU A 238 -4.92 -15.02 -15.38
C GLU A 238 -4.95 -13.54 -15.02
N PHE A 239 -5.81 -12.77 -15.70
CA PHE A 239 -6.08 -11.40 -15.31
C PHE A 239 -6.71 -11.41 -13.91
N CYS A 240 -6.33 -10.49 -13.05
CA CYS A 240 -6.81 -10.48 -11.68
C CYS A 240 -7.17 -9.09 -11.21
N TYR A 241 -8.35 -8.97 -10.62
CA TYR A 241 -8.81 -7.72 -10.02
C TYR A 241 -9.59 -7.99 -8.74
N PHE A 242 -9.72 -6.97 -7.90
CA PHE A 242 -10.55 -7.04 -6.70
C PHE A 242 -11.97 -6.55 -6.96
N ASN A 243 -12.93 -7.44 -6.74
CA ASN A 243 -14.34 -7.09 -6.81
C ASN A 243 -14.80 -6.54 -5.45
N SER A 244 -15.05 -5.23 -5.39
CA SER A 244 -15.48 -4.53 -4.17
C SER A 244 -16.86 -4.97 -3.66
N SER A 245 -17.72 -5.51 -4.53
CA SER A 245 -19.06 -5.98 -4.14
C SER A 245 -19.01 -7.33 -3.44
N SER A 246 -18.20 -8.26 -3.94
CA SER A 246 -18.01 -9.59 -3.33
C SER A 246 -16.90 -9.62 -2.30
N GLN A 247 -16.04 -8.60 -2.25
CA GLN A 247 -14.82 -8.54 -1.43
C GLN A 247 -13.88 -9.73 -1.68
N THR A 248 -13.72 -10.09 -2.96
CA THR A 248 -12.88 -11.23 -3.38
C THR A 248 -12.03 -10.84 -4.57
N LEU A 249 -10.87 -11.49 -4.69
CA LEU A 249 -10.13 -11.52 -5.94
C LEU A 249 -10.91 -12.35 -6.97
N VAL A 250 -10.94 -11.85 -8.21
CA VAL A 250 -11.56 -12.53 -9.35
C VAL A 250 -10.47 -12.78 -10.37
N CYS A 251 -10.33 -14.03 -10.79
CA CYS A 251 -9.47 -14.41 -11.91
C CYS A 251 -10.32 -14.46 -13.19
N ASP A 252 -9.91 -13.72 -14.21
CA ASP A 252 -10.51 -13.79 -15.55
C ASP A 252 -9.51 -14.44 -16.53
N PRO A 253 -9.79 -15.66 -17.02
CA PRO A 253 -8.99 -16.27 -18.04
C PRO A 253 -9.12 -15.45 -19.33
N PHE A 254 -8.00 -14.88 -19.80
CA PHE A 254 -7.89 -14.09 -21.03
C PHE A 254 -8.92 -14.52 -22.11
N GLY A 255 -10.04 -13.81 -22.23
CA GLY A 255 -10.96 -13.99 -23.36
C GLY A 255 -12.44 -14.32 -23.10
N ALA A 256 -12.97 -14.36 -21.87
CA ALA A 256 -14.40 -14.65 -21.68
C ALA A 256 -15.38 -13.48 -21.96
N SER A 257 -14.91 -12.23 -22.04
CA SER A 257 -15.76 -11.04 -22.29
C SER A 257 -15.49 -10.28 -23.60
N TYR A 258 -14.51 -10.71 -24.41
CA TYR A 258 -14.03 -9.92 -25.56
C TYR A 258 -14.85 -10.06 -26.88
N ILE A 259 -16.06 -10.64 -26.87
CA ILE A 259 -16.88 -10.72 -28.10
C ILE A 259 -17.95 -9.63 -28.21
N ILE A 260 -18.22 -8.78 -27.20
CA ILE A 260 -19.36 -7.83 -27.32
C ILE A 260 -19.02 -6.34 -27.33
N ASN A 261 -17.86 -5.82 -26.87
CA ASN A 261 -17.61 -4.37 -26.98
C ASN A 261 -16.14 -4.00 -27.21
N PHE A 262 -15.71 -4.11 -28.46
CA PHE A 262 -14.38 -3.77 -28.97
C PHE A 262 -14.03 -2.26 -28.99
N VAL A 263 -14.62 -1.43 -28.13
CA VAL A 263 -14.40 0.04 -28.16
C VAL A 263 -14.00 0.66 -26.81
N TYR A 264 -14.00 -0.07 -25.67
CA TYR A 264 -13.78 0.57 -24.36
C TYR A 264 -12.63 0.05 -23.49
N PHE A 265 -11.91 -1.00 -23.89
CA PHE A 265 -10.76 -1.49 -23.11
C PHE A 265 -9.48 -1.41 -23.93
N SER A 266 -8.94 -0.21 -23.99
CA SER A 266 -7.51 0.04 -24.14
C SER A 266 -7.17 1.03 -23.04
N CYS A 267 -6.26 0.65 -22.15
CA CYS A 267 -5.70 1.58 -21.16
C CYS A 267 -5.15 2.84 -21.85
#